data_AF-A0A7I4Y8P2-F1
#
_entry.id   AF-A0A7I4Y8P2-F1
#
_cell.length_a   1.000
_cell.length_b   1.000
_cell.length_c   1.000
_cell.angle_alpha   90.00
_cell.angle_beta   90.00
_cell.angle_gamma   90.00
#
_symmetry.space_group_name_H-M   'P 1'
#
loop_
_entity.id
_entity.type
_entity.pdbx_description
1 polymer ?
#
loop_
_entity_poly.entity_id
_entity_poly.type
_entity_poly.pdbx_seq_one_letter_code
_entity_poly.pdbx_strand_id
1 'polypeptide(L)'
;MTVCKVTKARFSGATLGDIGGGVSFPGAVAKEEIGSLWNAWLASICRRTDLDIGKKIKYHREDHICFDADSLKIVLKFAYGRCIYRNDFICNTKCIAEHTAIENQHVHRSYNEALQKVREEIEEQSLRDRPKKMGPVLYAAFEGARPMERDGIRGGIVTKVKLNFKRLVEVLEEWKSSKSWVIVWPQEADFAGCTTASLISVAESYLEEGGSIAKAWPPINSKNQSKWINLSGLWRSLDEALKKLDNGNHVFCAASNKFIEGKLYLEVGAPEGSAQLYNNYVGTALPKHVYEAVKTRAVGAGLPSF
;
A
#
# COMPACT_ATOMS: atom_id res chain seq x y z
N MET A 1 -12.21 -25.97 2.25
CA MET A 1 -13.58 -25.50 2.55
C MET A 1 -14.20 -25.05 1.23
N THR A 2 -15.15 -25.82 0.71
CA THR A 2 -15.72 -25.68 -0.64
C THR A 2 -16.47 -24.35 -0.78
N VAL A 3 -16.21 -23.59 -1.85
CA VAL A 3 -16.84 -22.27 -2.14
C VAL A 3 -18.37 -22.34 -2.15
N CYS A 4 -18.95 -23.52 -2.45
CA CYS A 4 -20.39 -23.78 -2.34
C CYS A 4 -20.95 -23.78 -0.90
N LYS A 5 -20.10 -23.66 0.14
CA LYS A 5 -20.52 -23.52 1.55
C LYS A 5 -20.37 -22.09 2.09
N VAL A 6 -20.37 -21.07 1.23
CA VAL A 6 -20.87 -19.75 1.68
C VAL A 6 -22.38 -19.93 1.88
N THR A 7 -22.75 -20.41 3.06
CA THR A 7 -24.08 -20.88 3.37
C THR A 7 -25.09 -19.73 3.38
N LYS A 8 -26.34 -20.09 3.07
CA LYS A 8 -27.57 -19.30 3.15
C LYS A 8 -27.66 -18.32 4.34
N ALA A 9 -26.97 -18.65 5.45
CA ALA A 9 -26.85 -17.81 6.64
C ALA A 9 -26.18 -16.44 6.42
N ARG A 10 -25.29 -16.28 5.43
CA ARG A 10 -24.62 -14.99 5.15
C ARG A 10 -25.42 -14.04 4.27
N PHE A 11 -26.43 -14.57 3.59
CA PHE A 11 -27.29 -13.83 2.66
C PHE A 11 -28.75 -13.78 3.15
N SER A 12 -29.00 -14.10 4.43
CA SER A 12 -30.35 -14.09 4.99
C SER A 12 -30.97 -12.69 4.87
N GLY A 13 -32.16 -12.63 4.27
CA GLY A 13 -32.89 -11.39 4.01
C GLY A 13 -32.30 -10.51 2.90
N ALA A 14 -31.35 -11.00 2.11
CA ALA A 14 -30.82 -10.30 0.93
C ALA A 14 -31.44 -10.85 -0.36
N THR A 15 -31.81 -9.95 -1.26
CA THR A 15 -32.36 -10.24 -2.57
C THR A 15 -31.34 -9.95 -3.67
N LEU A 16 -31.52 -10.51 -4.87
CA LEU A 16 -30.65 -10.21 -6.01
C LEU A 16 -30.62 -8.71 -6.34
N GLY A 17 -31.72 -7.98 -6.10
CA GLY A 17 -31.81 -6.54 -6.27
C GLY A 17 -30.90 -5.72 -5.33
N ASP A 18 -30.44 -6.30 -4.22
CA ASP A 18 -29.54 -5.63 -3.26
C ASP A 18 -28.08 -5.63 -3.73
N ILE A 19 -27.76 -6.42 -4.77
CA ILE A 19 -26.42 -6.48 -5.36
C ILE A 19 -26.21 -5.21 -6.22
N GLY A 20 -25.62 -4.18 -5.61
CA GLY A 20 -25.24 -2.94 -6.29
C GLY A 20 -24.14 -3.15 -7.35
N GLY A 21 -23.91 -2.15 -8.22
CA GLY A 21 -22.86 -2.20 -9.26
C GLY A 21 -23.34 -2.03 -10.70
N GLY A 22 -24.44 -1.29 -10.92
CA GLY A 22 -24.96 -0.98 -12.26
C GLY A 22 -25.78 -2.10 -12.90
N VAL A 23 -26.18 -3.12 -12.14
CA VAL A 23 -27.01 -4.21 -12.63
C VAL A 23 -28.47 -3.90 -12.34
N SER A 24 -29.29 -3.73 -13.38
CA SER A 24 -30.74 -3.68 -13.25
C SER A 24 -31.27 -5.12 -13.38
N PHE A 25 -31.59 -5.74 -12.25
CA PHE A 25 -32.30 -7.02 -12.27
C PHE A 25 -33.77 -6.78 -12.64
N PRO A 26 -34.34 -7.57 -13.58
CA PRO A 26 -35.77 -7.50 -13.88
C PRO A 26 -36.61 -7.72 -12.61
N GLY A 27 -37.71 -6.97 -12.43
CA GLY A 27 -38.40 -6.84 -11.14
C GLY A 27 -38.86 -8.13 -10.45
N ALA A 28 -39.04 -9.24 -11.17
CA ALA A 28 -39.31 -10.56 -10.58
C ALA A 28 -38.02 -11.23 -10.07
N VAL A 29 -36.93 -11.18 -10.86
CA VAL A 29 -35.61 -11.72 -10.51
C VAL A 29 -34.98 -10.92 -9.37
N ALA A 30 -35.17 -9.59 -9.36
CA ALA A 30 -34.66 -8.72 -8.32
C ALA A 30 -35.18 -9.07 -6.90
N LYS A 31 -36.37 -9.69 -6.81
CA LYS A 31 -37.02 -10.07 -5.54
C LYS A 31 -36.63 -11.46 -5.06
N GLU A 32 -35.89 -12.23 -5.85
CA GLU A 32 -35.45 -13.56 -5.47
C GLU A 32 -34.39 -13.48 -4.36
N GLU A 33 -34.54 -14.31 -3.33
CA GLU A 33 -33.57 -14.40 -2.24
C GLU A 33 -32.27 -15.05 -2.71
N ILE A 34 -31.14 -14.54 -2.21
CA ILE A 34 -29.83 -15.10 -2.50
C ILE A 34 -29.64 -16.38 -1.66
N GLY A 35 -29.89 -17.53 -2.29
CA GLY A 35 -29.70 -18.83 -1.65
C GLY A 35 -28.22 -19.23 -1.46
N SER A 36 -27.36 -18.82 -2.40
CA SER A 36 -25.92 -19.12 -2.39
C SER A 36 -25.14 -18.13 -3.26
N LEU A 37 -23.82 -18.10 -3.11
CA LEU A 37 -22.91 -17.35 -3.99
C LEU A 37 -23.08 -17.78 -5.47
N TRP A 38 -23.34 -19.07 -5.70
CA TRP A 38 -23.54 -19.63 -7.03
C TRP A 38 -24.83 -19.12 -7.68
N ASN A 39 -25.94 -19.11 -6.93
CA ASN A 39 -27.23 -18.61 -7.41
C ASN A 39 -27.13 -17.12 -7.78
N ALA A 40 -26.42 -16.34 -6.96
CA ALA A 40 -26.17 -14.94 -7.25
C ALA A 40 -25.27 -14.72 -8.47
N TRP A 41 -24.32 -15.63 -8.72
CA TRP A 41 -23.47 -15.54 -9.91
C TRP A 41 -24.19 -15.99 -11.18
N LEU A 42 -25.05 -17.01 -11.14
CA LEU A 42 -25.88 -17.39 -12.30
C LEU A 42 -26.80 -16.25 -12.74
N ALA A 43 -27.33 -15.47 -11.79
CA ALA A 43 -28.11 -14.29 -12.07
C ALA A 43 -27.34 -13.18 -12.84
N SER A 44 -26.01 -13.29 -12.97
CA SER A 44 -25.19 -12.37 -13.76
C SER A 44 -25.55 -12.29 -15.24
N ILE A 45 -26.26 -13.29 -15.78
CA ILE A 45 -26.80 -13.25 -17.15
C ILE A 45 -27.68 -12.02 -17.39
N CYS A 46 -28.30 -11.48 -16.32
CA CYS A 46 -29.09 -10.25 -16.38
C CYS A 46 -28.26 -9.00 -16.74
N ARG A 47 -26.92 -9.05 -16.63
CA ARG A 47 -26.00 -7.95 -16.96
C ARG A 47 -25.69 -7.79 -18.44
N ARG A 48 -25.90 -8.84 -19.24
CA ARG A 48 -25.64 -8.81 -20.67
C ARG A 48 -26.48 -7.72 -21.34
N THR A 49 -25.85 -6.74 -21.98
CA THR A 49 -26.56 -5.65 -22.66
C THR A 49 -27.06 -6.05 -24.04
N ASP A 50 -26.57 -7.16 -24.57
CA ASP A 50 -26.89 -7.70 -25.88
C ASP A 50 -28.13 -8.61 -25.91
N LEU A 51 -28.73 -8.88 -24.74
CA LEU A 51 -29.94 -9.70 -24.59
C LEU A 51 -31.13 -8.84 -24.17
N ASP A 52 -32.30 -9.12 -24.75
CA ASP A 52 -33.56 -8.54 -24.29
C ASP A 52 -33.98 -9.12 -22.92
N ILE A 53 -34.86 -8.40 -22.22
CA ILE A 53 -35.32 -8.76 -20.87
C ILE A 53 -36.00 -10.13 -20.85
N GLY A 54 -36.75 -10.48 -21.90
CA GLY A 54 -37.43 -11.77 -22.00
C GLY A 54 -36.45 -12.93 -22.07
N LYS A 55 -35.41 -12.81 -22.91
CA LYS A 55 -34.32 -13.79 -23.00
C LYS A 55 -33.52 -13.90 -21.71
N LYS A 56 -33.25 -12.79 -21.02
CA LYS A 56 -32.58 -12.80 -19.71
C LYS A 56 -33.36 -13.63 -18.68
N ILE A 57 -34.66 -13.39 -18.57
CA ILE A 57 -35.53 -14.12 -17.62
C ILE A 57 -35.60 -15.60 -18.00
N LYS A 58 -35.73 -15.91 -19.29
CA LYS A 58 -35.75 -17.29 -19.78
C LYS A 58 -34.45 -18.02 -19.43
N TYR A 59 -33.31 -17.43 -19.77
CA TYR A 59 -32.01 -18.03 -19.51
C TYR A 59 -31.67 -18.13 -18.02
N HIS A 60 -32.09 -17.16 -17.19
CA HIS A 60 -31.97 -17.29 -15.74
C HIS A 60 -32.78 -18.46 -15.18
N ARG A 61 -33.99 -18.71 -15.68
CA ARG A 61 -34.83 -19.85 -15.26
C ARG A 61 -34.33 -21.21 -15.78
N GLU A 62 -33.62 -21.21 -16.88
CA GLU A 62 -33.02 -22.39 -17.51
C GLU A 62 -31.59 -22.66 -16.98
N ASP A 63 -31.16 -21.94 -15.93
CA ASP A 63 -29.81 -22.02 -15.33
C ASP A 63 -28.68 -21.85 -16.36
N HIS A 64 -28.92 -21.08 -17.43
CA HIS A 64 -27.92 -20.84 -18.46
C HIS A 64 -26.71 -20.08 -17.90
N ILE A 65 -25.54 -20.68 -18.06
CA ILE A 65 -24.34 -20.20 -17.40
C ILE A 65 -23.63 -19.09 -18.18
N CYS A 66 -23.34 -17.98 -17.49
CA CYS A 66 -22.49 -16.89 -17.99
C CYS A 66 -21.31 -16.66 -17.04
N PHE A 67 -20.15 -17.27 -17.35
CA PHE A 67 -18.95 -17.16 -16.52
C PHE A 67 -18.16 -15.86 -16.78
N ASP A 68 -18.70 -14.75 -16.30
CA ASP A 68 -18.01 -13.47 -16.30
C ASP A 68 -17.35 -13.18 -14.95
N ALA A 69 -16.04 -12.87 -14.98
CA ALA A 69 -15.24 -12.56 -13.79
C ALA A 69 -15.68 -11.23 -13.15
N ASP A 70 -16.09 -10.24 -13.95
CA ASP A 70 -16.52 -8.94 -13.43
C ASP A 70 -17.86 -9.04 -12.71
N SER A 71 -18.69 -10.01 -13.07
CA SER A 71 -19.94 -10.32 -12.38
C SER A 71 -19.72 -11.04 -11.08
N LEU A 72 -18.83 -12.02 -11.06
CA LEU A 72 -18.46 -12.69 -9.82
C LEU A 72 -17.81 -11.71 -8.83
N LYS A 73 -16.98 -10.78 -9.32
CA LYS A 73 -16.36 -9.73 -8.51
C LYS A 73 -17.40 -8.94 -7.72
N ILE A 74 -18.49 -8.49 -8.36
CA ILE A 74 -19.56 -7.74 -7.70
C ILE A 74 -20.24 -8.58 -6.60
N VAL A 75 -20.57 -9.83 -6.91
CA VAL A 75 -21.21 -10.75 -5.95
C VAL A 75 -20.28 -11.01 -4.75
N LEU A 76 -18.99 -11.19 -4.98
CA LEU A 76 -17.97 -11.34 -3.93
C LEU A 76 -17.83 -10.07 -3.06
N LYS A 77 -17.88 -8.86 -3.65
CA LYS A 77 -17.88 -7.61 -2.88
C LYS A 77 -19.13 -7.45 -2.02
N PHE A 78 -20.29 -7.81 -2.55
CA PHE A 78 -21.53 -7.79 -1.78
C PHE A 78 -21.47 -8.77 -0.59
N ALA A 79 -20.96 -9.98 -0.83
CA ALA A 79 -20.73 -10.98 0.21
C ALA A 79 -19.74 -10.48 1.28
N TYR A 80 -18.65 -9.81 0.88
CA TYR A 80 -17.69 -9.19 1.78
C TYR A 80 -18.35 -8.14 2.69
N GLY A 81 -19.16 -7.25 2.11
CA GLY A 81 -19.84 -6.19 2.86
C GLY A 81 -20.80 -6.68 3.94
N ARG A 82 -21.37 -7.88 3.78
CA ARG A 82 -22.27 -8.49 4.78
C ARG A 82 -21.57 -9.43 5.77
N CYS A 83 -20.30 -9.74 5.58
CA CYS A 83 -19.56 -10.56 6.54
C CYS A 83 -19.26 -9.74 7.81
N ILE A 84 -19.77 -10.19 8.95
CA ILE A 84 -19.52 -9.60 10.29
C ILE A 84 -18.00 -9.56 10.58
N TYR A 85 -17.28 -10.60 10.12
CA TYR A 85 -15.82 -10.64 10.11
C TYR A 85 -15.32 -10.41 8.68
N ARG A 86 -15.07 -9.13 8.34
CA ARG A 86 -14.61 -8.70 7.00
C ARG A 86 -13.40 -9.52 6.49
N ASN A 87 -12.54 -10.01 7.38
CA ASN A 87 -11.24 -10.56 6.99
C ASN A 87 -11.20 -12.06 6.62
N ASP A 88 -12.22 -12.87 6.96
CA ASP A 88 -11.96 -14.33 6.97
C ASP A 88 -12.15 -15.05 5.64
N PHE A 89 -13.03 -14.56 4.75
CA PHE A 89 -13.38 -15.32 3.54
C PHE A 89 -12.49 -14.99 2.34
N ILE A 90 -12.30 -13.70 2.02
CA ILE A 90 -11.53 -13.26 0.85
C ILE A 90 -10.02 -13.25 1.15
N CYS A 91 -9.60 -12.94 2.38
CA CYS A 91 -8.18 -12.84 2.70
C CYS A 91 -7.53 -14.22 2.92
N ASN A 92 -8.26 -15.22 3.45
CA ASN A 92 -7.69 -16.55 3.73
C ASN A 92 -7.78 -17.55 2.56
N THR A 93 -8.60 -17.29 1.54
CA THR A 93 -8.78 -18.21 0.41
C THR A 93 -7.73 -17.98 -0.66
N LYS A 94 -6.58 -18.66 -0.62
CA LYS A 94 -5.48 -18.48 -1.61
C LYS A 94 -5.91 -18.79 -3.05
N CYS A 95 -6.73 -19.82 -3.23
CA CYS A 95 -7.34 -20.25 -4.49
C CYS A 95 -8.55 -21.14 -4.16
N ILE A 96 -9.42 -21.43 -5.14
CA ILE A 96 -10.38 -22.53 -4.96
C ILE A 96 -9.58 -23.84 -4.96
N ALA A 97 -9.75 -24.67 -3.93
CA ALA A 97 -9.38 -26.08 -4.03
C ALA A 97 -10.03 -26.69 -5.29
N GLU A 98 -9.30 -27.54 -6.03
CA GLU A 98 -9.79 -28.21 -7.24
C GLU A 98 -11.23 -28.69 -7.04
N HIS A 99 -12.16 -28.09 -7.77
CA HIS A 99 -13.55 -28.51 -7.75
C HIS A 99 -13.74 -29.46 -8.94
N THR A 100 -14.55 -30.50 -8.76
CA THR A 100 -15.10 -31.26 -9.88
C THR A 100 -15.74 -30.28 -10.86
N ALA A 101 -15.49 -30.46 -12.16
CA ALA A 101 -16.05 -29.59 -13.19
C ALA A 101 -17.57 -29.46 -12.96
N ILE A 102 -18.04 -28.22 -12.79
CA ILE A 102 -19.47 -27.96 -12.73
C ILE A 102 -19.89 -27.94 -14.19
N GLU A 103 -20.67 -28.94 -14.61
CA GLU A 103 -21.19 -29.05 -15.99
C GLU A 103 -20.11 -28.96 -17.08
N ASN A 104 -18.97 -29.64 -16.88
CA ASN A 104 -17.83 -29.69 -17.82
C ASN A 104 -17.12 -28.35 -18.09
N GLN A 105 -17.38 -27.29 -17.31
CA GLN A 105 -16.74 -25.98 -17.50
C GLN A 105 -15.75 -25.65 -16.37
N HIS A 106 -14.56 -25.19 -16.74
CA HIS A 106 -13.47 -24.85 -15.82
C HIS A 106 -13.61 -23.42 -15.30
N VAL A 107 -14.30 -23.27 -14.18
CA VAL A 107 -14.65 -21.97 -13.55
C VAL A 107 -13.47 -21.33 -12.79
N HIS A 108 -12.40 -22.09 -12.58
CA HIS A 108 -11.21 -21.69 -11.82
C HIS A 108 -10.59 -20.36 -12.28
N ARG A 109 -10.53 -20.11 -13.61
CA ARG A 109 -9.93 -18.90 -14.16
C ARG A 109 -10.71 -17.64 -13.79
N SER A 110 -12.02 -17.62 -14.08
CA SER A 110 -12.89 -16.48 -13.81
C SER A 110 -13.00 -16.19 -12.31
N TYR A 111 -12.95 -17.22 -11.46
CA TYR A 111 -12.96 -17.03 -10.02
C TYR A 111 -11.66 -16.44 -9.48
N ASN A 112 -10.50 -16.98 -9.89
CA ASN A 112 -9.22 -16.45 -9.44
C ASN A 112 -9.05 -14.99 -9.89
N GLU A 113 -9.45 -14.67 -11.12
CA GLU A 113 -9.45 -13.30 -11.63
C GLU A 113 -10.38 -12.39 -10.83
N ALA A 114 -11.62 -12.82 -10.57
CA ALA A 114 -12.58 -12.06 -9.77
C ALA A 114 -12.05 -11.82 -8.34
N LEU A 115 -11.49 -12.84 -7.70
CA LEU A 115 -10.98 -12.77 -6.33
C LEU A 115 -9.75 -11.85 -6.25
N GLN A 116 -8.87 -11.88 -7.24
CA GLN A 116 -7.76 -10.93 -7.35
C GLN A 116 -8.28 -9.49 -7.48
N LYS A 117 -9.22 -9.23 -8.41
CA LYS A 117 -9.83 -7.91 -8.59
C LYS A 117 -10.52 -7.39 -7.32
N VAL A 118 -11.17 -8.26 -6.55
CA VAL A 118 -11.80 -7.87 -5.27
C VAL A 118 -10.75 -7.53 -4.21
N ARG A 119 -9.65 -8.28 -4.13
CA ARG A 119 -8.55 -7.97 -3.20
C ARG A 119 -7.90 -6.62 -3.51
N GLU A 120 -7.59 -6.37 -4.78
CA GLU A 120 -7.03 -5.10 -5.24
C GLU A 120 -7.95 -3.92 -4.88
N GLU A 121 -9.27 -4.05 -5.11
CA GLU A 121 -10.21 -2.98 -4.75
C GLU A 121 -10.43 -2.81 -3.24
N ILE A 122 -10.38 -3.89 -2.44
CA ILE A 122 -10.42 -3.78 -0.98
C ILE A 122 -9.18 -3.06 -0.47
N GLU A 123 -8.01 -3.38 -1.02
CA GLU A 123 -6.77 -2.69 -0.72
C GLU A 123 -6.88 -1.21 -1.10
N GLU A 124 -7.30 -0.88 -2.32
CA GLU A 124 -7.51 0.52 -2.73
C GLU A 124 -8.51 1.26 -1.84
N GLN A 125 -9.63 0.63 -1.48
CA GLN A 125 -10.63 1.25 -0.60
C GLN A 125 -10.07 1.47 0.81
N SER A 126 -9.28 0.52 1.33
CA SER A 126 -8.58 0.68 2.61
C SER A 126 -7.56 1.84 2.59
N LEU A 127 -6.93 2.10 1.44
CA LEU A 127 -6.05 3.27 1.26
C LEU A 127 -6.85 4.60 1.23
N ARG A 128 -8.10 4.57 0.74
CA ARG A 128 -8.98 5.76 0.69
C ARG A 128 -9.57 6.11 2.05
N ASP A 129 -9.97 5.11 2.83
CA ASP A 129 -10.71 5.28 4.08
C ASP A 129 -9.82 5.52 5.30
N ARG A 130 -8.49 5.38 5.17
CA ARG A 130 -7.57 5.53 6.29
C ARG A 130 -7.43 7.01 6.70
N PRO A 131 -7.35 7.31 8.02
CA PRO A 131 -7.10 8.68 8.50
C PRO A 131 -5.82 9.20 7.90
N LYS A 132 -5.85 10.39 7.29
CA LYS A 132 -4.66 11.08 6.81
C LYS A 132 -4.39 12.24 7.73
N LYS A 133 -3.20 12.26 8.35
CA LYS A 133 -2.78 13.43 9.11
C LYS A 133 -2.71 14.66 8.21
N MET A 134 -3.12 15.79 8.76
CA MET A 134 -2.96 17.10 8.14
C MET A 134 -1.79 17.83 8.82
N GLY A 135 -1.10 18.69 8.09
CA GLY A 135 0.01 19.46 8.64
C GLY A 135 1.22 19.54 7.71
N PRO A 136 2.35 20.09 8.21
CA PRO A 136 3.57 20.24 7.43
C PRO A 136 4.21 18.89 7.14
N VAL A 137 5.10 18.89 6.14
CA VAL A 137 6.04 17.79 5.91
C VAL A 137 7.33 18.09 6.64
N LEU A 138 7.83 17.13 7.40
CA LEU A 138 9.02 17.31 8.23
C LEU A 138 10.17 16.51 7.65
N TYR A 139 11.30 17.17 7.41
CA TYR A 139 12.47 16.61 6.74
C TYR A 139 13.66 16.49 7.70
N ALA A 140 13.93 15.26 8.14
CA ALA A 140 15.09 14.90 8.95
C ALA A 140 16.30 14.66 8.05
N ALA A 141 17.09 15.71 7.86
CA ALA A 141 18.19 15.77 6.91
C ALA A 141 19.56 15.61 7.59
N PHE A 142 20.62 15.46 6.79
CA PHE A 142 22.01 15.39 7.25
C PHE A 142 22.63 16.79 7.37
N GLU A 143 23.88 16.87 7.83
CA GLU A 143 24.57 18.11 8.17
C GLU A 143 24.55 19.21 7.09
N GLY A 144 24.56 18.83 5.80
CA GLY A 144 24.50 19.79 4.70
C GLY A 144 23.23 20.66 4.67
N ALA A 145 22.20 20.30 5.44
CA ALA A 145 20.92 21.02 5.51
C ALA A 145 20.87 22.11 6.60
N ARG A 146 21.98 22.38 7.31
CA ARG A 146 22.03 23.47 8.31
C ARG A 146 21.51 24.83 7.80
N PRO A 147 21.81 25.26 6.55
CA PRO A 147 21.22 26.50 6.02
C PRO A 147 19.69 26.41 5.92
N MET A 148 19.15 25.27 5.49
CA MET A 148 17.71 25.05 5.33
C MET A 148 16.99 25.02 6.68
N GLU A 149 17.61 24.45 7.71
CA GLU A 149 17.07 24.46 9.07
C GLU A 149 17.01 25.88 9.64
N ARG A 150 18.04 26.72 9.38
CA ARG A 150 18.06 28.13 9.82
C ARG A 150 17.02 28.99 9.10
N ASP A 151 16.77 28.70 7.83
CA ASP A 151 15.80 29.42 7.01
C ASP A 151 14.33 29.16 7.44
N GLY A 152 14.08 28.18 8.31
CA GLY A 152 12.75 27.84 8.78
C GLY A 152 11.91 27.08 7.75
N ILE A 153 10.61 27.36 7.70
CA ILE A 153 9.67 26.64 6.82
C ILE A 153 9.79 27.15 5.38
N ARG A 154 10.05 26.24 4.42
CA ARG A 154 10.04 26.55 2.98
C ARG A 154 9.18 25.54 2.22
N GLY A 155 8.28 26.02 1.37
CA GLY A 155 7.39 25.13 0.60
C GLY A 155 6.48 24.23 1.46
N GLY A 156 6.21 24.62 2.71
CA GLY A 156 5.50 23.75 3.68
C GLY A 156 6.35 22.63 4.28
N ILE A 157 7.67 22.68 4.07
CA ILE A 157 8.65 21.73 4.58
C ILE A 157 9.40 22.37 5.75
N VAL A 158 9.42 21.70 6.90
CA VAL A 158 10.28 22.05 8.03
C VAL A 158 11.49 21.12 7.99
N THR A 159 12.69 21.67 7.92
CA THR A 159 13.92 20.86 7.91
C THR A 159 14.57 20.87 9.29
N LYS A 160 14.96 19.69 9.79
CA LYS A 160 15.82 19.55 10.98
C LYS A 160 17.04 18.72 10.64
N VAL A 161 18.19 19.15 11.14
CA VAL A 161 19.45 18.41 10.95
C VAL A 161 19.58 17.36 12.05
N LYS A 162 19.82 16.11 11.65
CA LYS A 162 20.16 15.01 12.55
C LYS A 162 21.52 14.42 12.21
N LEU A 163 22.35 14.27 13.23
CA LEU A 163 23.72 13.75 13.10
C LEU A 163 23.79 12.26 13.50
N ASN A 164 23.06 11.87 14.54
CA ASN A 164 22.99 10.51 15.06
C ASN A 164 21.54 10.04 15.26
N PHE A 165 21.40 8.76 15.64
CA PHE A 165 20.10 8.12 15.84
C PHE A 165 19.38 8.62 17.09
N LYS A 166 20.10 8.94 18.16
CA LYS A 166 19.48 9.52 19.37
C LYS A 166 18.76 10.82 19.04
N ARG A 167 19.45 11.74 18.35
CA ARG A 167 18.86 13.00 17.92
C ARG A 167 17.71 12.81 16.93
N LEU A 168 17.78 11.79 16.08
CA LEU A 168 16.67 11.45 15.19
C LEU A 168 15.42 11.07 16.01
N VAL A 169 15.54 10.19 17.01
CA VAL A 169 14.41 9.79 17.85
C VAL A 169 13.79 10.99 18.57
N GLU A 170 14.61 11.83 19.22
CA GLU A 170 14.16 13.07 19.89
C GLU A 170 13.33 13.95 18.93
N VAL A 171 13.83 14.15 17.71
CA VAL A 171 13.15 14.95 16.69
C VAL A 171 11.84 14.28 16.24
N LEU A 172 11.80 12.96 16.04
CA LEU A 172 10.59 12.26 15.64
C LEU A 172 9.51 12.27 16.72
N GLU A 173 9.88 12.25 18.01
CA GLU A 173 8.93 12.37 19.12
C GLU A 173 8.23 13.73 19.17
N GLU A 174 8.91 14.81 18.80
CA GLU A 174 8.32 16.15 18.66
C GLU A 174 7.37 16.24 17.46
N TRP A 175 7.50 15.34 16.49
CA TRP A 175 6.92 15.44 15.15
C TRP A 175 5.61 14.68 14.97
N LYS A 176 5.04 14.14 16.05
CA LYS A 176 3.85 13.27 16.00
C LYS A 176 2.65 13.89 15.29
N SER A 177 2.45 15.20 15.36
CA SER A 177 1.29 15.88 14.76
C SER A 177 1.40 16.16 13.25
N SER A 178 2.54 15.85 12.63
CA SER A 178 2.78 16.18 11.21
C SER A 178 2.18 15.19 10.22
N LYS A 179 1.97 15.65 8.98
CA LYS A 179 1.41 14.84 7.89
C LYS A 179 2.34 13.73 7.43
N SER A 180 3.60 14.10 7.18
CA SER A 180 4.61 13.16 6.66
C SER A 180 5.98 13.44 7.24
N TRP A 181 6.73 12.37 7.44
CA TRP A 181 8.16 12.39 7.75
C TRP A 181 8.97 12.01 6.53
N VAL A 182 10.00 12.78 6.23
CA VAL A 182 11.05 12.42 5.28
C VAL A 182 12.33 12.21 6.09
N ILE A 183 12.82 10.97 6.15
CA ILE A 183 13.95 10.58 6.97
C ILE A 183 15.13 10.19 6.08
N VAL A 184 16.23 10.92 6.18
CA VAL A 184 17.52 10.46 5.66
C VAL A 184 18.27 9.79 6.80
N TRP A 185 18.75 8.55 6.62
CA TRP A 185 19.38 7.83 7.72
C TRP A 185 20.68 8.48 8.23
N PRO A 186 20.92 8.53 9.56
CA PRO A 186 22.18 9.01 10.15
C PRO A 186 23.40 8.19 9.70
N GLN A 187 24.54 8.88 9.54
CA GLN A 187 25.83 8.30 9.15
C GLN A 187 26.77 8.06 10.34
N GLU A 188 26.33 8.38 11.56
CA GLU A 188 27.06 8.07 12.78
C GLU A 188 26.59 6.73 13.35
N ALA A 189 27.56 5.91 13.76
CA ALA A 189 27.34 4.54 14.23
C ALA A 189 27.14 4.44 15.75
N ASP A 190 26.87 5.56 16.43
CA ASP A 190 26.64 5.55 17.88
C ASP A 190 25.24 4.97 18.17
N PHE A 191 25.22 3.65 18.33
CA PHE A 191 24.03 2.86 18.64
C PHE A 191 24.07 2.44 20.11
N ALA A 192 23.43 3.21 20.97
CA ALA A 192 22.90 2.60 22.19
C ALA A 192 21.77 1.66 21.77
N GLY A 193 21.82 0.37 22.14
CA GLY A 193 20.84 -0.66 21.70
C GLY A 193 19.37 -0.32 21.99
N CYS A 194 19.10 0.62 22.89
CA CYS A 194 17.75 1.15 23.17
C CYS A 194 17.20 2.04 22.03
N THR A 195 18.06 2.69 21.24
CA THR A 195 17.68 3.74 20.29
C THR A 195 16.88 3.23 19.10
N THR A 196 17.19 2.03 18.60
CA THR A 196 16.47 1.44 17.45
C THR A 196 15.07 0.98 17.86
N ALA A 197 14.92 0.39 19.05
CA ALA A 197 13.62 0.01 19.59
C ALA A 197 12.71 1.23 19.79
N SER A 198 13.25 2.31 20.37
CA SER A 198 12.52 3.58 20.49
C SER A 198 12.09 4.14 19.14
N LEU A 199 12.98 4.13 18.13
CA LEU A 199 12.65 4.60 16.78
C LEU A 199 11.49 3.81 16.17
N ILE A 200 11.52 2.49 16.27
CA ILE A 200 10.48 1.61 15.75
C ILE A 200 9.15 1.88 16.47
N SER A 201 9.15 2.01 17.80
CA SER A 201 7.94 2.31 18.57
C SER A 201 7.33 3.68 18.23
N VAL A 202 8.17 4.72 18.08
CA VAL A 202 7.72 6.05 17.68
C VAL A 202 7.11 6.02 16.27
N ALA A 203 7.73 5.29 15.34
CA ALA A 203 7.22 5.14 13.99
C ALA A 203 5.91 4.33 13.94
N GLU A 204 5.79 3.26 14.73
CA GLU A 204 4.58 2.45 14.84
C GLU A 204 3.37 3.30 15.27
N SER A 205 3.48 3.99 16.40
CA SER A 205 2.45 4.92 16.88
C SER A 205 2.12 6.00 15.86
N TYR A 206 3.13 6.55 15.17
CA TYR A 206 2.90 7.57 14.15
C TYR A 206 2.12 7.05 12.93
N LEU A 207 2.41 5.83 12.48
CA LEU A 207 1.74 5.16 11.36
C LEU A 207 0.31 4.74 11.72
N GLU A 208 0.08 4.27 12.95
CA GLU A 208 -1.26 3.94 13.46
C GLU A 208 -2.20 5.15 13.45
N GLU A 209 -1.66 6.33 13.79
CA GLU A 209 -2.39 7.60 13.74
C GLU A 209 -2.55 8.17 12.32
N GLY A 210 -2.13 7.45 11.27
CA GLY A 210 -2.33 7.85 9.87
C GLY A 210 -1.24 8.78 9.30
N GLY A 211 -0.06 8.77 9.92
CA GLY A 211 1.13 9.43 9.38
C GLY A 211 1.74 8.66 8.21
N SER A 212 2.61 9.32 7.44
CA SER A 212 3.35 8.70 6.34
C SER A 212 4.85 8.94 6.46
N ILE A 213 5.66 7.93 6.13
CA ILE A 213 7.12 7.99 6.31
C ILE A 213 7.79 7.67 4.97
N ALA A 214 8.53 8.63 4.41
CA ALA A 214 9.43 8.41 3.29
C ALA A 214 10.88 8.33 3.80
N LYS A 215 11.61 7.31 3.37
CA LYS A 215 12.96 6.99 3.87
C LYS A 215 13.97 6.98 2.76
N ALA A 216 15.17 7.46 3.07
CA ALA A 216 16.25 7.58 2.13
C ALA A 216 17.59 7.23 2.78
N TRP A 217 18.47 6.64 1.98
CA TRP A 217 19.85 6.47 2.37
C TRP A 217 20.61 7.75 2.04
N PRO A 218 21.58 8.14 2.89
CA PRO A 218 22.35 9.35 2.65
C PRO A 218 23.20 9.22 1.38
N PRO A 219 23.50 10.33 0.68
CA PRO A 219 24.36 10.32 -0.49
C PRO A 219 25.74 9.72 -0.21
N ILE A 220 26.25 8.96 -1.18
CA ILE A 220 27.58 8.37 -1.11
C ILE A 220 28.61 9.23 -1.86
N ASN A 221 29.77 9.40 -1.27
CA ASN A 221 30.94 10.01 -1.89
C ASN A 221 32.23 9.26 -1.49
N SER A 222 33.35 9.61 -2.10
CA SER A 222 34.64 8.96 -1.84
C SER A 222 35.07 9.01 -0.36
N LYS A 223 34.66 10.03 0.39
CA LYS A 223 35.02 10.22 1.81
C LYS A 223 34.18 9.40 2.76
N ASN A 224 32.89 9.22 2.47
CA ASN A 224 31.96 8.52 3.36
C ASN A 224 31.71 7.07 2.95
N GLN A 225 32.25 6.61 1.81
CA GLN A 225 32.03 5.28 1.26
C GLN A 225 32.22 4.15 2.28
N SER A 226 33.32 4.15 3.03
CA SER A 226 33.59 3.11 4.03
C SER A 226 32.53 3.07 5.13
N LYS A 227 32.18 4.24 5.69
CA LYS A 227 31.11 4.37 6.70
C LYS A 227 29.76 3.96 6.13
N TRP A 228 29.47 4.37 4.89
CA TRP A 228 28.23 4.07 4.19
C TRP A 228 28.04 2.56 4.01
N ILE A 229 29.08 1.85 3.55
CA ILE A 229 29.06 0.40 3.39
C ILE A 229 28.83 -0.27 4.75
N ASN A 230 29.55 0.16 5.78
CA ASN A 230 29.43 -0.41 7.13
C ASN A 230 28.02 -0.24 7.72
N LEU A 231 27.35 0.89 7.45
CA LEU A 231 26.01 1.18 7.96
C LEU A 231 24.87 0.67 7.08
N SER A 232 25.15 0.33 5.82
CA SER A 232 24.14 -0.11 4.85
C SER A 232 23.32 -1.30 5.32
N GLY A 233 23.95 -2.27 6.01
CA GLY A 233 23.25 -3.43 6.57
C GLY A 233 22.24 -3.01 7.63
N LEU A 234 22.58 -2.04 8.47
CA LEU A 234 21.66 -1.53 9.48
C LEU A 234 20.50 -0.76 8.86
N TRP A 235 20.77 0.18 7.94
CA TRP A 235 19.71 0.95 7.29
C TRP A 235 18.73 0.03 6.57
N ARG A 236 19.21 -1.05 5.96
CA ARG A 236 18.36 -2.10 5.40
C ARG A 236 17.49 -2.78 6.45
N SER A 237 18.04 -3.18 7.58
CA SER A 237 17.27 -3.79 8.68
C SER A 237 16.19 -2.84 9.23
N LEU A 238 16.51 -1.55 9.38
CA LEU A 238 15.54 -0.52 9.79
C LEU A 238 14.46 -0.32 8.71
N ASP A 239 14.86 -0.33 7.44
CA ASP A 239 13.93 -0.18 6.34
C ASP A 239 12.93 -1.34 6.29
N GLU A 240 13.41 -2.57 6.47
CA GLU A 240 12.60 -3.78 6.56
C GLU A 240 11.70 -3.78 7.79
N ALA A 241 12.22 -3.38 8.96
CA ALA A 241 11.44 -3.27 10.19
C ALA A 241 10.26 -2.29 10.01
N LEU A 242 10.52 -1.10 9.49
CA LEU A 242 9.46 -0.11 9.23
C LEU A 242 8.49 -0.56 8.14
N LYS A 243 8.95 -1.32 7.14
CA LYS A 243 8.05 -1.92 6.13
C LYS A 243 7.13 -2.97 6.74
N LYS A 244 7.59 -3.73 7.74
CA LYS A 244 6.76 -4.73 8.45
C LYS A 244 5.69 -4.08 9.33
N LEU A 245 5.92 -2.86 9.82
CA LEU A 245 4.88 -2.08 10.51
C LEU A 245 3.83 -1.53 9.54
N ASP A 246 4.17 -1.41 8.27
CA ASP A 246 3.31 -0.77 7.27
C ASP A 246 2.21 -1.72 6.79
N ASN A 247 1.06 -1.64 7.46
CA ASN A 247 -0.14 -2.37 7.07
C ASN A 247 -0.91 -1.71 5.92
N GLY A 248 -0.38 -0.69 5.21
CA GLY A 248 -1.12 -0.08 4.10
C GLY A 248 -0.42 1.03 3.34
N ASN A 249 0.80 0.79 2.85
CA ASN A 249 1.52 1.66 1.91
C ASN A 249 1.75 3.10 2.40
N HIS A 250 2.02 3.31 3.69
CA HIS A 250 2.40 4.61 4.27
C HIS A 250 3.91 4.76 4.42
N VAL A 251 4.67 3.69 4.21
CA VAL A 251 6.12 3.65 4.33
C VAL A 251 6.77 3.49 2.96
N PHE A 252 7.45 4.55 2.51
CA PHE A 252 8.08 4.62 1.20
C PHE A 252 9.60 4.49 1.32
N CYS A 253 10.20 3.63 0.50
CA CYS A 253 11.65 3.50 0.40
C CYS A 253 12.12 4.16 -0.89
N ALA A 254 12.90 5.24 -0.77
CA ALA A 254 13.51 5.91 -1.91
C ALA A 254 14.89 5.34 -2.27
N ALA A 255 15.54 4.65 -1.33
CA ALA A 255 16.84 4.04 -1.57
C ALA A 255 16.76 2.95 -2.64
N SER A 256 17.72 2.93 -3.56
CA SER A 256 17.84 1.91 -4.60
C SER A 256 19.29 1.70 -4.98
N ASN A 257 19.86 0.66 -4.37
CA ASN A 257 21.23 0.28 -4.53
C ASN A 257 21.40 -1.24 -4.55
N LYS A 258 22.44 -1.71 -5.25
CA LYS A 258 22.79 -3.13 -5.32
C LYS A 258 24.30 -3.31 -5.37
N PHE A 259 24.79 -4.32 -4.64
CA PHE A 259 26.17 -4.78 -4.77
C PHE A 259 26.24 -5.94 -5.75
N ILE A 260 27.10 -5.83 -6.77
CA ILE A 260 27.40 -6.90 -7.72
C ILE A 260 28.92 -6.95 -7.86
N GLU A 261 29.53 -8.10 -7.55
CA GLU A 261 30.99 -8.32 -7.68
C GLU A 261 31.84 -7.24 -6.96
N GLY A 262 31.43 -6.86 -5.75
CA GLY A 262 32.14 -5.84 -4.96
C GLY A 262 31.95 -4.40 -5.44
N LYS A 263 31.19 -4.17 -6.52
CA LYS A 263 30.85 -2.83 -7.03
C LYS A 263 29.46 -2.43 -6.57
N LEU A 264 29.31 -1.17 -6.17
CA LEU A 264 28.04 -0.55 -5.82
C LEU A 264 27.39 0.05 -7.07
N TYR A 265 26.17 -0.38 -7.36
CA TYR A 265 25.32 0.16 -8.41
C TYR A 265 24.18 0.93 -7.77
N LEU A 266 23.93 2.15 -8.26
CA LEU A 266 22.83 3.00 -7.83
C LEU A 266 21.88 3.17 -9.01
N GLU A 267 20.58 3.08 -8.73
CA GLU A 267 19.58 3.40 -9.75
C GLU A 267 19.62 4.90 -10.06
N VAL A 268 19.39 5.27 -11.33
CA VAL A 268 19.32 6.67 -11.74
C VAL A 268 18.21 7.37 -10.97
N GLY A 269 18.52 8.52 -10.37
CA GLY A 269 17.57 9.27 -9.54
C GLY A 269 17.41 8.75 -8.11
N ALA A 270 18.20 7.75 -7.68
CA ALA A 270 18.25 7.35 -6.27
C ALA A 270 18.91 8.45 -5.41
N PRO A 271 18.41 8.70 -4.17
CA PRO A 271 18.96 9.73 -3.30
C PRO A 271 20.45 9.54 -2.99
N GLU A 272 20.91 8.29 -2.93
CA GLU A 272 22.32 7.90 -2.77
C GLU A 272 23.24 8.54 -3.81
N GLY A 273 22.75 8.69 -5.05
CA GLY A 273 23.50 9.22 -6.19
C GLY A 273 23.46 10.75 -6.31
N SER A 274 22.83 11.46 -5.37
CA SER A 274 22.65 12.91 -5.46
C SER A 274 23.94 13.70 -5.28
N ALA A 275 24.98 13.09 -4.70
CA ALA A 275 26.27 13.72 -4.47
C ALA A 275 27.21 13.59 -5.67
N GLN A 276 28.06 14.60 -5.85
CA GLN A 276 29.21 14.48 -6.74
C GLN A 276 30.27 13.57 -6.09
N LEU A 277 30.49 12.38 -6.66
CA LEU A 277 31.28 11.30 -6.05
C LEU A 277 32.70 11.73 -5.62
N TYR A 278 33.38 12.56 -6.42
CA TYR A 278 34.77 12.98 -6.19
C TYR A 278 34.91 14.40 -5.64
N ASN A 279 33.81 15.16 -5.52
CA ASN A 279 33.88 16.52 -5.02
C ASN A 279 33.67 16.54 -3.51
N ASN A 280 34.56 17.23 -2.81
CA ASN A 280 34.50 17.42 -1.36
C ASN A 280 33.40 18.39 -0.94
N TYR A 281 32.90 19.19 -1.88
CA TYR A 281 31.86 20.15 -1.61
C TYR A 281 30.49 19.46 -1.56
N VAL A 282 30.01 19.23 -0.35
CA VAL A 282 28.60 18.96 -0.07
C VAL A 282 27.87 20.29 -0.22
N GLY A 283 27.51 20.65 -1.44
CA GLY A 283 26.87 21.93 -1.69
C GLY A 283 25.59 22.11 -0.89
N THR A 284 25.27 23.35 -0.54
CA THR A 284 24.05 23.72 0.22
C THR A 284 22.76 23.26 -0.48
N ALA A 285 22.84 22.96 -1.79
CA ALA A 285 21.76 22.38 -2.58
C ALA A 285 21.60 20.85 -2.43
N LEU A 286 22.61 20.12 -1.96
CA LEU A 286 22.57 18.65 -1.89
C LEU A 286 21.37 18.11 -1.10
N PRO A 287 21.03 18.64 0.09
CA PRO A 287 19.87 18.14 0.82
C PRO A 287 18.54 18.39 0.08
N LYS A 288 18.46 19.45 -0.73
CA LYS A 288 17.30 19.68 -1.62
C LYS A 288 17.25 18.65 -2.73
N HIS A 289 18.38 18.33 -3.36
CA HIS A 289 18.43 17.29 -4.40
C HIS A 289 18.01 15.91 -3.85
N VAL A 290 18.49 15.56 -2.65
CA VAL A 290 18.09 14.32 -1.97
C VAL A 290 16.59 14.31 -1.72
N TYR A 291 16.01 15.41 -1.24
CA TYR A 291 14.57 15.49 -1.02
C TYR A 291 13.76 15.36 -2.31
N GLU A 292 14.15 16.03 -3.40
CA GLU A 292 13.48 15.91 -4.70
C GLU A 292 13.58 14.47 -5.27
N ALA A 293 14.72 13.80 -5.06
CA ALA A 293 14.86 12.38 -5.40
C ALA A 293 13.88 11.52 -4.58
N VAL A 294 13.74 11.78 -3.28
CA VAL A 294 12.76 11.08 -2.43
C VAL A 294 11.35 11.33 -2.91
N LYS A 295 10.97 12.58 -3.17
CA LYS A 295 9.64 12.95 -3.65
C LYS A 295 9.29 12.27 -4.97
N THR A 296 10.22 12.23 -5.91
CA THR A 296 10.01 11.58 -7.22
C THR A 296 9.77 10.08 -7.07
N ARG A 297 10.41 9.44 -6.09
CA ARG A 297 10.28 7.99 -5.85
C ARG A 297 9.11 7.63 -4.92
N ALA A 298 8.78 8.49 -3.98
CA ALA A 298 7.70 8.32 -3.01
C ALA A 298 6.44 9.08 -3.46
N VAL A 299 6.00 8.89 -4.70
CA VAL A 299 4.85 9.61 -5.29
C VAL A 299 3.59 9.48 -4.41
N GLY A 300 3.37 8.30 -3.84
CA GLY A 300 2.24 8.04 -2.93
C GLY A 300 2.25 8.85 -1.63
N ALA A 301 3.39 9.41 -1.22
CA ALA A 301 3.50 10.25 -0.02
C ALA A 301 2.99 11.68 -0.24
N GLY A 302 2.83 12.14 -1.49
CA GLY A 302 2.32 13.48 -1.79
C GLY A 302 3.14 14.60 -1.16
N LEU A 303 4.46 14.53 -1.30
CA LEU A 303 5.42 15.50 -0.73
C LEU A 303 5.44 16.82 -1.55
N PRO A 304 5.47 18.00 -0.90
CA PRO A 304 5.52 19.30 -1.58
C PRO A 304 6.89 19.60 -2.19
N SER A 305 7.00 20.64 -3.02
CA SER A 305 8.31 21.17 -3.49
C SER A 305 8.86 22.20 -2.50
N PHE A 306 10.19 22.37 -2.49
CA PHE A 306 10.85 23.49 -1.80
C PHE A 306 10.54 24.87 -2.37
#